data_AF-A0A1Y3W7S1-F1
#
_entry.id   AF-A0A1Y3W7S1-F1
#
_cell.length_a   1.000
_cell.length_b   1.000
_cell.length_c   1.000
_cell.angle_alpha   90.00
_cell.angle_beta   90.00
_cell.angle_gamma   90.00
#
_symmetry.space_group_name_H-M   'P 1'
#
loop_
_entity.id
_entity.type
_entity.pdbx_description
1 polymer ?
#
loop_
_entity_poly.entity_id
_entity_poly.type
_entity_poly.pdbx_seq_one_letter_code
_entity_poly.pdbx_strand_id
1 'polypeptide(L)'
;MKKGKRIICIMVAAIMLMLPAAGCASRLSSNFDEREVQEKAEEIAELSCTGKIGEAYGMLSEMMKAQITEDQIRAGIEGTIEPLGDFEKISGTNISGQKDKDTGTEYALAIVMAQFSDGRAQFTISFDTEMNCIGFYIK
;
A
#
# COMPACT_ATOMS: atom_id res chain seq x y z
N MET A 1 7.55 -24.50 38.72
CA MET A 1 6.74 -24.47 37.47
C MET A 1 5.78 -23.29 37.52
N LYS A 2 6.07 -22.19 36.79
CA LYS A 2 5.09 -21.15 36.45
C LYS A 2 5.36 -20.78 35.00
N LYS A 3 4.46 -21.22 34.11
CA LYS A 3 4.57 -21.13 32.66
C LYS A 3 4.59 -19.65 32.25
N GLY A 4 5.62 -19.27 31.50
CA GLY A 4 5.78 -17.91 31.00
C GLY A 4 4.70 -17.56 29.99
N LYS A 5 4.19 -16.32 30.08
CA LYS A 5 3.62 -15.62 28.94
C LYS A 5 4.72 -14.69 28.43
N ARG A 6 5.57 -15.20 27.54
CA ARG A 6 6.40 -14.34 26.71
C ARG A 6 5.43 -13.65 25.77
N ILE A 7 5.08 -12.40 26.08
CA ILE A 7 4.40 -11.52 25.14
C ILE A 7 5.42 -11.31 24.02
N ILE A 8 5.25 -12.06 22.94
CA ILE A 8 6.04 -11.87 21.73
C ILE A 8 5.51 -10.56 21.14
N CYS A 9 6.17 -9.46 21.47
CA CYS A 9 6.02 -8.22 20.72
C CYS A 9 6.64 -8.48 19.34
N ILE A 10 5.84 -9.01 18.42
CA ILE A 10 6.18 -9.00 17.00
C ILE A 10 6.12 -7.53 16.59
N MET A 11 7.26 -6.84 16.66
CA MET A 11 7.45 -5.63 15.86
C MET A 11 7.46 -6.11 14.41
N VAL A 12 6.28 -6.20 13.79
CA VAL A 12 6.20 -6.27 12.34
C VAL A 12 6.84 -4.98 11.87
N ALA A 13 8.03 -5.10 11.29
CA ALA A 13 8.70 -4.00 10.65
C ALA A 13 7.77 -3.56 9.51
N ALA A 14 6.94 -2.56 9.78
CA ALA A 14 6.31 -1.77 8.75
C ALA A 14 7.45 -1.32 7.85
N ILE A 15 7.45 -1.79 6.60
CA ILE A 15 8.35 -1.26 5.58
C ILE A 15 7.82 0.14 5.28
N MET A 16 8.18 1.06 6.19
CA MET A 16 8.14 2.48 5.96
C MET A 16 9.25 2.77 4.96
N LEU A 17 8.94 2.60 3.68
CA LEU A 17 9.33 3.64 2.75
C LEU A 17 8.68 4.90 3.31
N MET A 18 9.42 5.63 4.14
CA MET A 18 9.06 6.95 4.63
C MET A 18 9.04 7.86 3.41
N LEU A 19 7.98 7.75 2.60
CA LEU A 19 7.62 8.75 1.62
C LEU A 19 7.13 9.92 2.48
N PRO A 20 7.91 11.01 2.59
CA PRO A 20 7.50 12.11 3.43
C PRO A 20 6.16 12.61 2.91
N ALA A 21 5.12 12.55 3.74
CA ALA A 21 3.81 13.15 3.49
C ALA A 21 3.85 14.70 3.36
N ALA A 22 5.05 15.27 3.21
CA ALA A 22 5.36 16.70 3.13
C ALA A 22 5.93 17.09 1.75
N GLY A 23 5.71 16.30 0.69
CA GLY A 23 5.64 16.84 -0.66
C GLY A 23 4.30 17.59 -0.79
N CYS A 24 4.31 18.85 -1.23
CA CYS A 24 3.06 19.52 -1.57
C CYS A 24 2.33 18.65 -2.58
N ALA A 25 1.18 18.08 -2.20
CA ALA A 25 0.32 17.37 -3.15
C ALA A 25 0.07 18.29 -4.34
N SER A 26 0.67 17.95 -5.47
CA SER A 26 0.53 18.67 -6.71
C SER A 26 -0.56 18.02 -7.56
N ARG A 27 -1.08 18.78 -8.51
CA ARG A 27 -1.96 18.21 -9.53
C ARG A 27 -1.25 17.03 -10.21
N LEU A 28 -1.98 15.95 -10.48
CA LEU A 28 -1.45 14.83 -11.23
C LEU A 28 -0.88 15.32 -12.58
N SER A 29 0.35 14.89 -12.88
CA SER A 29 1.04 15.25 -14.12
C SER A 29 0.33 14.64 -15.33
N SER A 30 0.41 15.29 -16.50
CA SER A 30 -0.19 14.79 -17.74
C SER A 30 0.43 13.48 -18.24
N ASN A 31 1.54 13.05 -17.64
CA ASN A 31 2.19 11.77 -17.90
C ASN A 31 1.43 10.58 -17.31
N PHE A 32 0.40 10.82 -16.50
CA PHE A 32 -0.42 9.77 -15.88
C PHE A 32 -1.85 9.81 -16.41
N ASP A 33 -2.41 8.63 -16.71
CA ASP A 33 -3.86 8.48 -16.83
C ASP A 33 -4.45 8.24 -15.44
N GLU A 34 -5.25 9.19 -14.96
CA GLU A 34 -5.87 9.14 -13.63
C GLU A 34 -6.76 7.90 -13.45
N ARG A 35 -7.47 7.44 -14.50
CA ARG A 35 -8.27 6.22 -14.43
C ARG A 35 -7.40 4.99 -14.32
N GLU A 36 -6.31 4.92 -15.08
CA GLU A 36 -5.39 3.78 -14.99
C GLU A 36 -4.73 3.68 -13.60
N VAL A 37 -4.33 4.82 -13.03
CA VAL A 37 -3.82 4.90 -11.66
C VAL A 37 -4.88 4.44 -10.66
N GLN A 38 -6.12 4.87 -10.83
CA GLN A 38 -7.22 4.46 -9.96
C GLN A 38 -7.44 2.95 -10.02
N GLU A 39 -7.63 2.39 -11.22
CA GLU A 39 -7.96 0.99 -11.44
C GLU A 39 -6.86 0.07 -10.89
N LYS A 40 -5.59 0.35 -11.18
CA LYS A 40 -4.47 -0.44 -10.65
C LYS A 40 -4.32 -0.33 -9.13
N ALA A 41 -4.56 0.85 -8.55
CA ALA A 41 -4.48 1.03 -7.11
C ALA A 41 -5.61 0.26 -6.38
N GLU A 42 -6.83 0.33 -6.91
CA GLU A 42 -7.98 -0.39 -6.38
C GLU A 42 -7.80 -1.90 -6.54
N GLU A 43 -7.27 -2.38 -7.66
CA GLU A 43 -6.95 -3.79 -7.87
C GLU A 43 -5.94 -4.31 -6.83
N ILE A 44 -4.82 -3.61 -6.63
CA ILE A 44 -3.83 -3.98 -5.61
C ILE A 44 -4.48 -4.02 -4.21
N ALA A 45 -5.30 -3.02 -3.87
CA ALA A 45 -5.97 -2.96 -2.57
C ALA A 45 -6.99 -4.11 -2.40
N GLU A 46 -7.80 -4.39 -3.41
CA GLU A 46 -8.82 -5.46 -3.37
C GLU A 46 -8.18 -6.85 -3.29
N LEU A 47 -7.13 -7.12 -4.07
CA LEU A 47 -6.35 -8.37 -3.97
C LEU A 47 -5.76 -8.53 -2.56
N SER A 48 -5.27 -7.44 -1.97
CA SER A 48 -4.76 -7.43 -0.59
C SER A 48 -5.86 -7.75 0.43
N CYS A 49 -7.06 -7.18 0.26
CA CYS A 49 -8.18 -7.37 1.19
C CYS A 49 -8.88 -8.73 1.03
N THR A 50 -8.80 -9.37 -0.13
CA THR A 50 -9.48 -10.65 -0.45
C THR A 50 -8.58 -11.88 -0.28
N GLY A 51 -7.41 -11.72 0.36
CA GLY A 51 -6.46 -12.80 0.63
C GLY A 51 -5.61 -13.23 -0.58
N LYS A 52 -5.76 -12.56 -1.74
CA LYS A 52 -4.97 -12.79 -2.96
C LYS A 52 -3.65 -12.03 -2.93
N ILE A 53 -2.96 -12.06 -1.80
CA ILE A 53 -1.78 -11.23 -1.54
C ILE A 53 -0.61 -11.57 -2.49
N GLY A 54 -0.50 -12.81 -2.95
CA GLY A 54 0.52 -13.19 -3.95
C GLY A 54 0.31 -12.49 -5.30
N GLU A 55 -0.94 -12.26 -5.71
CA GLU A 55 -1.26 -11.50 -6.92
C GLU A 55 -0.92 -10.01 -6.71
N ALA A 56 -1.29 -9.44 -5.57
CA ALA A 56 -0.91 -8.06 -5.20
C ALA A 56 0.61 -7.87 -5.16
N TYR A 57 1.35 -8.84 -4.61
CA TYR A 57 2.83 -8.85 -4.60
C TYR A 57 3.40 -8.90 -6.01
N GLY A 58 2.78 -9.69 -6.90
CA GLY A 58 3.14 -9.79 -8.31
C GLY A 58 3.08 -8.46 -9.06
N MET A 59 2.17 -7.56 -8.66
CA MET A 59 2.00 -6.21 -9.23
C MET A 59 3.04 -5.19 -8.75
N LEU A 60 3.83 -5.50 -7.73
CA LEU A 60 4.90 -4.62 -7.27
C LEU A 60 6.02 -4.56 -8.32
N SER A 61 6.71 -3.41 -8.41
CA SER A 61 7.89 -3.28 -9.26
C SER A 61 9.01 -4.23 -8.83
N GLU A 62 9.90 -4.57 -9.76
CA GLU A 62 11.11 -5.36 -9.45
C GLU A 62 12.00 -4.66 -8.40
N MET A 63 12.03 -3.33 -8.40
CA MET A 63 12.71 -2.54 -7.36
C MET A 63 12.12 -2.83 -5.98
N MET A 64 10.80 -2.85 -5.85
CA MET A 64 10.15 -3.19 -4.59
C MET A 64 10.40 -4.65 -4.21
N LYS A 65 10.24 -5.59 -5.13
CA LYS A 65 10.47 -7.04 -4.87
C LYS A 65 11.90 -7.34 -4.46
N ALA A 66 12.88 -6.54 -4.90
CA ALA A 66 14.26 -6.64 -4.45
C ALA A 66 14.45 -6.20 -2.97
N GLN A 67 13.54 -5.41 -2.42
CA GLN A 67 13.60 -4.90 -1.04
C GLN A 67 12.66 -5.62 -0.08
N ILE A 68 11.58 -6.23 -0.58
CA ILE A 68 10.56 -6.89 0.24
C ILE A 68 10.17 -8.24 -0.35
N THR A 69 10.14 -9.26 0.49
CA THR A 69 9.67 -10.61 0.13
C THR A 69 8.15 -10.69 0.17
N GLU A 70 7.57 -11.66 -0.55
CA GLU A 70 6.13 -11.93 -0.49
C GLU A 70 5.65 -12.19 0.95
N ASP A 71 6.40 -12.97 1.72
CA ASP A 71 6.06 -13.29 3.12
C ASP A 71 6.03 -12.05 4.02
N GLN A 72 6.92 -11.08 3.79
CA GLN A 72 6.93 -9.82 4.55
C GLN A 72 5.74 -8.92 4.19
N ILE A 73 5.39 -8.82 2.90
CA ILE A 73 4.18 -8.11 2.45
C ILE A 73 2.94 -8.77 3.05
N ARG A 74 2.86 -10.10 2.98
CA ARG A 74 1.75 -10.89 3.52
C ARG A 74 1.56 -10.64 5.01
N ALA A 75 2.62 -10.79 5.79
CA ALA A 75 2.56 -10.53 7.23
C ALA A 75 2.14 -9.08 7.56
N GLY A 76 2.59 -8.10 6.77
CA GLY A 76 2.21 -6.70 6.94
C GLY A 76 0.74 -6.42 6.62
N ILE A 77 0.24 -6.98 5.52
CA ILE A 77 -1.17 -6.84 5.12
C ILE A 77 -2.07 -7.55 6.12
N GLU A 78 -1.86 -8.86 6.35
CA GLU A 78 -2.68 -9.68 7.27
C GLU A 78 -2.69 -9.07 8.67
N GLY A 79 -1.53 -8.69 9.21
CA GLY A 79 -1.45 -8.05 10.52
C GLY A 79 -2.20 -6.71 10.64
N THR A 80 -2.49 -6.05 9.51
CA THR A 80 -3.27 -4.81 9.47
C THR A 80 -4.75 -5.08 9.29
N ILE A 81 -5.14 -6.02 8.42
CA ILE A 81 -6.55 -6.23 8.04
C ILE A 81 -7.29 -7.27 8.88
N GLU A 82 -6.60 -8.29 9.42
CA GLU A 82 -7.21 -9.28 10.31
C GLU A 82 -8.01 -8.68 11.48
N PRO A 83 -7.52 -7.66 12.22
CA PRO A 83 -8.30 -7.07 13.30
C PRO A 83 -9.47 -6.21 12.83
N LEU A 84 -9.59 -5.92 11.53
CA LEU A 84 -10.66 -5.11 10.95
C LEU A 84 -11.89 -5.93 10.56
N GLY A 85 -11.79 -7.26 10.61
CA GLY A 85 -12.89 -8.19 10.30
C GLY A 85 -13.04 -8.47 8.81
N ASP A 86 -14.26 -8.69 8.35
CA ASP A 86 -14.53 -9.10 6.96
C ASP A 86 -14.47 -7.89 6.02
N PHE A 87 -13.80 -8.05 4.87
CA PHE A 87 -13.77 -7.02 3.82
C PHE A 87 -15.17 -6.79 3.24
N GLU A 88 -15.61 -5.54 3.20
CA GLU A 88 -16.90 -5.15 2.65
C GLU A 88 -16.79 -4.58 1.23
N LYS A 89 -15.95 -3.54 1.07
CA LYS A 89 -15.77 -2.82 -0.21
C LYS A 89 -14.62 -1.83 -0.18
N ILE A 90 -14.18 -1.41 -1.37
CA ILE A 90 -13.50 -0.13 -1.54
C ILE A 90 -14.52 1.01 -1.39
N SER A 91 -14.20 1.98 -0.53
CA SER A 91 -15.07 3.11 -0.17
C SER A 91 -14.69 4.42 -0.87
N GLY A 92 -13.49 4.49 -1.44
CA GLY A 92 -13.06 5.61 -2.27
C GLY A 92 -11.55 5.64 -2.51
N THR A 93 -11.17 6.36 -3.57
CA THR A 93 -9.77 6.53 -3.99
C THR A 93 -9.49 8.01 -4.23
N ASN A 94 -8.36 8.50 -3.72
CA ASN A 94 -7.88 9.85 -3.99
C ASN A 94 -6.53 9.78 -4.71
N ILE A 95 -6.40 10.51 -5.81
CA ILE A 95 -5.19 10.50 -6.64
C ILE A 95 -4.57 11.90 -6.63
N SER A 96 -3.26 11.93 -6.46
CA SER A 96 -2.48 13.16 -6.53
C SER A 96 -1.15 12.93 -7.22
N GLY A 97 -0.56 13.99 -7.77
CA GLY A 97 0.82 13.97 -8.23
C GLY A 97 1.76 14.35 -7.09
N GLN A 98 2.91 13.71 -7.03
CA GLN A 98 3.98 14.01 -6.10
C GLN A 98 5.31 14.12 -6.84
N LYS A 99 6.28 14.75 -6.18
CA LYS A 99 7.63 14.89 -6.71
C LYS A 99 8.63 14.55 -5.61
N ASP A 100 9.53 13.62 -5.93
CA ASP A 100 10.63 13.30 -5.04
C ASP A 100 11.54 14.53 -4.87
N LYS A 101 11.89 14.86 -3.63
CA LYS A 101 12.57 16.12 -3.32
C LYS A 101 14.03 16.12 -3.76
N ASP A 102 14.65 14.95 -3.79
CA ASP A 102 16.08 14.80 -4.05
C ASP A 102 16.35 14.63 -5.55
N THR A 103 15.55 13.80 -6.22
CA THR A 103 15.71 13.48 -7.63
C THR A 103 14.83 14.32 -8.55
N GLY A 104 13.77 14.94 -8.02
CA GLY A 104 12.76 15.62 -8.83
C GLY A 104 11.88 14.67 -9.64
N THR A 105 11.94 13.36 -9.39
CA THR A 105 11.14 12.37 -10.10
C THR A 105 9.66 12.53 -9.74
N GLU A 106 8.80 12.64 -10.76
CA GLU A 106 7.35 12.69 -10.57
C GLU A 106 6.78 11.29 -10.36
N TYR A 107 5.81 11.16 -9.46
CA TYR A 107 5.06 9.92 -9.25
C TYR A 107 3.59 10.21 -8.96
N ALA A 108 2.71 9.30 -9.34
CA ALA A 108 1.33 9.32 -8.92
C ALA A 108 1.21 8.70 -7.52
N LEU A 109 0.39 9.29 -6.66
CA LEU A 109 0.06 8.80 -5.33
C LEU A 109 -1.44 8.54 -5.26
N ALA A 110 -1.82 7.27 -5.11
CA ALA A 110 -3.18 6.83 -4.88
C ALA A 110 -3.39 6.48 -3.40
N ILE A 111 -4.43 7.05 -2.79
CA ILE A 111 -4.89 6.71 -1.45
C ILE A 111 -6.22 5.98 -1.59
N VAL A 112 -6.22 4.67 -1.34
CA VAL A 112 -7.41 3.80 -1.45
C VAL A 112 -7.91 3.48 -0.05
N MET A 113 -9.21 3.71 0.19
CA MET A 113 -9.87 3.43 1.47
C MET A 113 -10.70 2.15 1.38
N ALA A 114 -10.31 1.11 2.10
CA ALA A 114 -11.04 -0.15 2.19
C ALA A 114 -11.86 -0.23 3.47
N GLN A 115 -13.14 -0.57 3.36
CA GLN A 115 -14.06 -0.75 4.48
C GLN A 115 -14.14 -2.23 4.86
N PHE A 116 -14.13 -2.48 6.16
CA PHE A 116 -14.31 -3.79 6.78
C PHE A 116 -15.40 -3.71 7.86
N SER A 117 -15.85 -4.85 8.38
CA SER A 117 -16.91 -4.93 9.40
C SER A 117 -16.61 -4.16 10.69
N ASP A 118 -15.34 -4.17 11.12
CA ASP A 118 -14.90 -3.62 12.42
C ASP A 118 -13.96 -2.41 12.27
N GLY A 119 -13.70 -1.96 11.04
CA GLY A 119 -12.82 -0.84 10.79
C GLY A 119 -12.58 -0.52 9.32
N ARG A 120 -11.47 0.16 9.04
CA ARG A 120 -11.05 0.52 7.68
C ARG A 120 -9.54 0.46 7.56
N ALA A 121 -9.06 0.09 6.39
CA ALA A 121 -7.65 0.19 6.02
C ALA A 121 -7.46 1.32 5.01
N GLN A 122 -6.35 2.03 5.12
CA GLN A 122 -5.90 3.00 4.13
C GLN A 122 -4.66 2.46 3.42
N PHE A 123 -4.80 2.20 2.13
CA PHE A 123 -3.67 1.91 1.26
C PHE A 123 -3.12 3.21 0.67
N THR A 124 -1.80 3.34 0.64
CA THR A 124 -1.08 4.41 -0.02
C THR A 124 -0.15 3.76 -1.04
N ILE A 125 -0.45 3.96 -2.31
CA ILE A 125 0.19 3.28 -3.43
C ILE A 125 0.79 4.34 -4.35
N SER A 126 2.03 4.14 -4.80
CA SER A 126 2.72 5.08 -5.68
C SER A 126 3.14 4.43 -6.98
N PHE A 127 2.97 5.16 -8.09
CA PHE A 127 3.35 4.70 -9.43
C PHE A 127 4.33 5.67 -10.09
N ASP A 128 5.35 5.12 -10.75
CA ASP A 128 6.20 5.90 -11.66
C ASP A 128 5.47 6.16 -12.99
N THR A 129 6.07 6.97 -13.86
CA THR A 129 5.49 7.31 -15.17
C THR A 129 5.37 6.13 -16.13
N GLU A 130 5.97 4.99 -15.82
CA GLU A 130 5.82 3.73 -16.57
C GLU A 130 4.72 2.83 -15.96
N MET A 131 3.98 3.34 -14.97
CA MET A 131 2.92 2.66 -14.24
C MET A 131 3.39 1.43 -13.46
N ASN A 132 4.66 1.39 -13.06
CA ASN A 132 5.15 0.41 -12.09
C ASN A 132 4.81 0.85 -10.67
N CYS A 133 4.36 -0.08 -9.83
CA CYS A 133 4.14 0.20 -8.42
C CYS A 133 5.50 0.33 -7.70
N ILE A 134 5.84 1.55 -7.30
CA ILE A 134 7.11 1.92 -6.65
C ILE A 134 6.96 2.25 -5.16
N GLY A 135 5.74 2.25 -4.64
CA GLY A 135 5.45 2.43 -3.23
C GLY A 135 4.16 1.74 -2.82
N PHE A 136 4.18 1.08 -1.66
CA PHE A 136 3.02 0.43 -1.07
C PHE A 136 3.09 0.57 0.44
N TYR A 137 2.01 1.06 1.03
CA TYR A 137 1.86 1.20 2.48
C TYR A 137 0.41 0.98 2.88
N ILE A 138 0.18 0.34 4.03
CA ILE A 138 -1.15 0.08 4.60
C ILE A 138 -1.16 0.48 6.08
N LYS A 139 -2.29 1.01 6.56
CA LYS A 139 -2.54 1.32 7.98
C LYS A 139 -4.02 1.28 8.32
#